data_AF-A0A5A5TH64-F1
#
_entry.id   AF-A0A5A5TH64-F1
#
_cell.length_a   1.000
_cell.length_b   1.000
_cell.length_c   1.000
_cell.angle_alpha   90.00
_cell.angle_beta   90.00
_cell.angle_gamma   90.00
#
_symmetry.space_group_name_H-M   'P 1'
#
loop_
_entity.id
_entity.type
_entity.pdbx_description
1 polymer ?
#
loop_
_entity_poly.entity_id
_entity_poly.type
_entity_poly.pdbx_seq_one_letter_code
_entity_poly.pdbx_strand_id
1 'polypeptide(L)'
;MAAKKWLAERWEVLLPAIAALGKDQESELQHLCEEELAAWRARPTMKSASALRIPLTDTRNKIKELPLTKENRWTNPRTRNQEHLALKYLNVTPEEWAAWNAPSAQKLQERMENVQLALDPEGIVATAVQLLQSSRWDEIAVGLAVTTGRRLSEVLKTGEFILEEPYTVIFAGQLKRKDKLMDPYEIPTLCEARLVIDAWQRLRQLQDCSGMDEKKISHDLGPIVSETADRYFTKFIPARNGHESLYTHLFRTIYVRIAWLYYGPDHVVDLKYMARIAGHYWILEATGQAEYDYQATMHYNDYRIADVNGKIDGRQGIKLGQPGVTVLKVYQQQKENTMATTKSTKTTKVTKGAEEMTSDAGKTEYSMIKPRKTTKQLYIKEGERLGITNADELLLELLKRSRLYDDMRAQQSNDITELRELLHEIEKEQPIAYLRELITRDKNFHAGLAKRHAGIDYRAMPLAELENYKTEGAAQERFRRAVQTMMIYNANVDEPLKRWLINANTIRDLIGGRYPAVKAYVEAHKEELDAHHTQFAITPVYNRKPYGIKEVITVSPLPDPDVQTPVEPSETEA
;
A
#
# COMPACT_ATOMS: atom_id res chain seq x y z
N MET A 1 4.40 19.71 24.82
CA MET A 1 3.76 20.39 23.67
C MET A 1 3.10 21.64 24.18
N ALA A 2 3.38 22.81 23.59
CA ALA A 2 2.53 23.97 23.83
C ALA A 2 1.24 23.74 23.03
N ALA A 3 0.13 23.46 23.73
CA ALA A 3 -1.16 23.36 23.08
C ALA A 3 -1.51 24.69 22.42
N LYS A 4 -2.34 24.66 21.37
CA LYS A 4 -2.89 25.91 20.83
C LYS A 4 -3.57 26.65 21.97
N LYS A 5 -3.31 27.96 22.11
CA LYS A 5 -3.80 28.77 23.24
C LYS A 5 -5.28 28.54 23.55
N TRP A 6 -6.12 28.54 22.52
CA TRP A 6 -7.57 28.30 22.66
C TRP A 6 -7.92 26.90 23.21
N LEU A 7 -7.10 25.90 22.91
CA LEU A 7 -7.34 24.52 23.37
C LEU A 7 -6.97 24.39 24.84
N ALA A 8 -5.90 25.08 25.28
CA ALA A 8 -5.54 25.17 26.69
C ALA A 8 -6.65 25.85 27.51
N GLU A 9 -7.21 26.96 27.01
CA GLU A 9 -8.36 27.64 27.64
C GLU A 9 -9.58 26.71 27.78
N ARG A 10 -9.85 25.86 26.78
CA ARG A 10 -10.93 24.87 26.86
C ARG A 10 -10.65 23.79 27.89
N TRP A 11 -9.39 23.36 28.03
CA TRP A 11 -9.02 22.34 29.01
C TRP A 11 -9.23 22.78 30.46
N GLU A 12 -9.11 24.07 30.75
CA GLU A 12 -9.38 24.63 32.09
C GLU A 12 -10.82 24.38 32.55
N VAL A 13 -11.76 24.29 31.60
CA VAL A 13 -13.17 24.00 31.88
C VAL A 13 -13.46 22.50 31.74
N LEU A 14 -12.99 21.90 30.65
CA LEU A 14 -13.32 20.51 30.30
C LEU A 14 -12.73 19.49 31.28
N LEU A 15 -11.44 19.62 31.64
CA LEU A 15 -10.74 18.59 32.42
C LEU A 15 -11.29 18.46 33.86
N PRO A 16 -11.56 19.56 34.60
CA PRO A 16 -12.21 19.44 35.91
C PRO A 16 -13.62 18.85 35.83
N ALA A 17 -14.40 19.24 34.81
CA ALA A 17 -15.76 18.76 34.61
C ALA A 17 -15.79 17.23 34.41
N ILE A 18 -15.00 16.69 33.47
CA ILE A 18 -14.97 15.23 33.24
C ILE A 18 -14.35 14.44 34.40
N ALA A 19 -13.44 15.05 35.16
CA ALA A 19 -12.80 14.39 36.31
C ALA A 19 -13.79 14.17 37.47
N ALA A 20 -14.82 15.01 37.57
CA ALA A 20 -15.87 14.90 38.58
C ALA A 20 -16.97 13.88 38.22
N LEU A 21 -17.07 13.46 36.96
CA LEU A 21 -18.13 12.59 36.46
C LEU A 21 -17.69 11.12 36.44
N GLY A 22 -18.60 10.25 36.89
CA GLY A 22 -18.43 8.80 36.88
C GLY A 22 -19.42 8.08 35.96
N LYS A 23 -19.45 6.75 36.06
CA LYS A 23 -20.38 5.86 35.34
C LYS A 23 -21.84 6.21 35.56
N ASP A 24 -22.20 6.63 36.76
CA ASP A 24 -23.58 7.00 37.09
C ASP A 24 -24.02 8.28 36.36
N GLN A 25 -23.07 9.11 35.91
CA GLN A 25 -23.29 10.30 35.09
C GLN A 25 -22.74 10.13 33.67
N GLU A 26 -22.67 8.91 33.15
CA GLU A 26 -22.07 8.64 31.83
C GLU A 26 -22.77 9.41 30.70
N SER A 27 -24.09 9.61 30.78
CA SER A 27 -24.85 10.40 29.79
C SER A 27 -24.47 11.88 29.81
N GLU A 28 -24.23 12.46 30.98
CA GLU A 28 -23.79 13.85 31.13
C GLU A 28 -22.36 14.01 30.60
N LEU A 29 -21.48 13.05 30.92
CA LEU A 29 -20.11 13.02 30.41
C LEU A 29 -20.08 12.87 28.87
N GLN A 30 -20.95 12.03 28.31
CA GLN A 30 -21.11 11.89 26.87
C GLN A 30 -21.53 13.22 26.24
N HIS A 31 -22.57 13.85 26.78
CA HIS A 31 -23.09 15.12 26.27
C HIS A 31 -22.01 16.21 26.28
N LEU A 32 -21.28 16.37 27.39
CA LEU A 32 -20.16 17.30 27.49
C LEU A 32 -19.08 17.04 26.43
N CYS A 33 -18.72 15.78 26.19
CA CYS A 33 -17.74 15.40 25.18
C CYS A 33 -18.22 15.72 23.76
N GLU A 34 -19.49 15.47 23.46
CA GLU A 34 -20.10 15.75 22.16
C GLU A 34 -20.20 17.26 21.90
N GLU A 35 -20.61 18.04 22.91
CA GLU A 35 -20.64 19.50 22.85
C GLU A 35 -19.25 20.09 22.60
N GLU A 36 -18.22 19.58 23.28
CA GLU A 36 -16.83 20.00 23.03
C GLU A 36 -16.40 19.72 21.58
N LEU A 37 -16.66 18.51 21.08
CA LEU A 37 -16.32 18.16 19.70
C LEU A 37 -17.07 19.03 18.70
N ALA A 38 -18.35 19.30 18.93
CA ALA A 38 -19.16 20.19 18.10
C ALA A 38 -18.59 21.61 18.11
N ALA A 39 -18.23 22.14 19.28
CA ALA A 39 -17.61 23.45 19.43
C ALA A 39 -16.26 23.52 18.71
N TRP A 40 -15.45 22.46 18.75
CA TRP A 40 -14.18 22.41 18.02
C TRP A 40 -14.41 22.39 16.52
N ARG A 41 -15.35 21.58 16.03
CA ARG A 41 -15.72 21.50 14.60
C ARG A 41 -16.24 22.83 14.07
N ALA A 42 -16.99 23.58 14.86
CA ALA A 42 -17.55 24.89 14.47
C ALA A 42 -16.51 26.02 14.38
N ARG A 43 -15.25 25.80 14.79
CA ARG A 43 -14.25 26.88 14.77
C ARG A 43 -13.89 27.28 13.34
N PRO A 44 -13.72 28.58 13.04
CA PRO A 44 -13.30 29.05 11.70
C PRO A 44 -11.94 28.49 11.25
N THR A 45 -11.09 28.06 12.19
CA THR A 45 -9.79 27.46 11.91
C THR A 45 -9.85 25.97 11.55
N MET A 46 -11.00 25.31 11.71
CA MET A 46 -11.20 23.90 11.33
C MET A 46 -11.70 23.81 9.89
N LYS A 47 -10.77 24.01 8.95
CA LYS A 47 -11.07 24.03 7.51
C LYS A 47 -11.16 22.64 6.85
N SER A 48 -10.82 21.57 7.57
CA SER A 48 -10.91 20.19 7.08
C SER A 48 -11.22 19.24 8.24
N ALA A 49 -11.82 18.09 7.93
CA ALA A 49 -12.06 17.04 8.93
C ALA A 49 -10.76 16.61 9.64
N SER A 50 -9.64 16.53 8.90
CA SER A 50 -8.32 16.17 9.44
C SER A 50 -7.72 17.23 10.39
N ALA A 51 -8.19 18.49 10.35
CA ALA A 51 -7.71 19.54 11.25
C ALA A 51 -8.06 19.27 12.72
N LEU A 52 -9.11 18.48 12.98
CA LEU A 52 -9.52 18.05 14.32
C LEU A 52 -8.55 17.03 14.94
N ARG A 53 -7.73 16.35 14.13
CA ARG A 53 -6.83 15.27 14.58
C ARG A 53 -5.86 15.73 15.68
N ILE A 54 -5.26 16.92 15.53
CA ILE A 54 -4.30 17.46 16.51
C ILE A 54 -5.01 17.81 17.83
N PRO A 55 -6.05 18.68 17.85
CA PRO A 55 -6.78 18.99 19.08
C PRO A 55 -7.32 17.76 19.81
N LEU A 56 -7.86 16.79 19.07
CA LEU A 56 -8.36 15.55 19.62
C LEU A 56 -7.24 14.71 20.25
N THR A 57 -6.11 14.55 19.56
CA THR A 57 -4.95 13.81 20.06
C THR A 57 -4.39 14.44 21.34
N ASP A 58 -4.25 15.77 21.35
CA ASP A 58 -3.70 16.51 22.48
C ASP A 58 -4.63 16.43 23.70
N THR A 59 -5.93 16.61 23.50
CA THR A 59 -6.92 16.53 24.58
C THR A 59 -7.01 15.11 25.13
N ARG A 60 -7.03 14.08 24.27
CA ARG A 60 -7.01 12.68 24.71
C ARG A 60 -5.74 12.36 25.51
N ASN A 61 -4.59 12.93 25.14
CA ASN A 61 -3.35 12.77 25.93
C ASN A 61 -3.48 13.42 27.31
N LYS A 62 -4.10 14.60 27.42
CA LYS A 62 -4.36 15.26 28.70
C LYS A 62 -5.30 14.48 29.59
N ILE A 63 -6.35 13.90 29.03
CA ILE A 63 -7.29 13.05 29.79
C ILE A 63 -6.59 11.81 30.35
N LYS A 64 -5.60 11.26 29.65
CA LYS A 64 -4.80 10.14 30.15
C LYS A 64 -3.92 10.50 31.36
N GLU A 65 -3.70 11.78 31.63
CA GLU A 65 -2.99 12.25 32.82
C GLU A 65 -3.92 12.33 34.05
N LEU A 66 -5.24 12.24 33.87
CA LEU A 66 -6.21 12.26 34.98
C LEU A 66 -6.17 10.96 35.79
N PRO A 67 -6.39 11.03 37.12
CA PRO A 67 -6.48 9.83 37.96
C PRO A 67 -7.60 8.88 37.51
N LEU A 68 -7.27 7.60 37.45
CA LEU A 68 -8.21 6.51 37.18
C LEU A 68 -8.81 5.98 38.48
N THR A 69 -10.14 6.04 38.60
CA THR A 69 -10.94 5.50 39.70
C THR A 69 -11.81 4.34 39.19
N LYS A 70 -12.55 3.66 40.08
CA LYS A 70 -13.47 2.58 39.62
C LYS A 70 -14.69 3.16 38.90
N GLU A 71 -15.01 4.40 39.24
CA GLU A 71 -16.18 5.17 38.89
C GLU A 71 -15.97 5.88 37.55
N ASN A 72 -14.74 6.29 37.20
CA ASN A 72 -14.45 7.01 35.95
C ASN A 72 -13.71 6.19 34.89
N ARG A 73 -13.59 4.86 35.07
CA ARG A 73 -12.87 3.98 34.13
C ARG A 73 -13.79 3.15 33.24
N TRP A 74 -13.35 2.89 32.01
CA TRP A 74 -13.94 1.90 31.11
C TRP A 74 -12.86 0.99 30.52
N THR A 75 -13.26 -0.19 30.09
CA THR A 75 -12.37 -1.12 29.38
C THR A 75 -12.45 -0.82 27.90
N ASN A 76 -11.36 -0.35 27.31
CA ASN A 76 -11.30 -0.17 25.87
C ASN A 76 -11.34 -1.55 25.17
N PRO A 77 -12.34 -1.86 24.33
CA PRO A 77 -12.50 -3.20 23.75
C PRO A 77 -11.35 -3.55 22.79
N ARG A 78 -10.67 -2.55 22.24
CA ARG A 78 -9.56 -2.72 21.29
C ARG A 78 -8.23 -2.99 21.98
N THR A 79 -7.91 -2.23 23.02
CA THR A 79 -6.61 -2.35 23.72
C THR A 79 -6.69 -3.24 24.96
N ARG A 80 -7.90 -3.48 25.48
CA ARG A 80 -8.18 -4.13 26.78
C ARG A 80 -7.64 -3.37 28.00
N ASN A 81 -7.09 -2.17 27.80
CA ASN A 81 -6.59 -1.32 28.87
C ASN A 81 -7.76 -0.61 29.57
N GLN A 82 -7.60 -0.37 30.87
CA GLN A 82 -8.49 0.53 31.61
C GLN A 82 -8.13 1.98 31.26
N GLU A 83 -9.11 2.72 30.78
CA GLU A 83 -8.97 4.10 30.30
C GLU A 83 -10.04 4.99 30.96
N HIS A 84 -9.80 6.29 31.03
CA HIS A 84 -10.80 7.23 31.54
C HIS A 84 -12.04 7.23 30.63
N LEU A 85 -13.24 7.26 31.22
CA LEU A 85 -14.54 7.11 30.54
C LEU A 85 -14.72 8.12 29.40
N ALA A 86 -14.29 9.37 29.61
CA ALA A 86 -14.28 10.42 28.58
C ALA A 86 -13.55 10.03 27.29
N LEU A 87 -12.54 9.13 27.32
CA LEU A 87 -11.85 8.67 26.11
C LEU A 87 -12.72 7.79 25.21
N LYS A 88 -13.84 7.26 25.72
CA LYS A 88 -14.86 6.57 24.93
C LYS A 88 -15.55 7.55 23.97
N TYR A 89 -15.87 8.75 24.45
CA TYR A 89 -16.71 9.73 23.74
C TYR A 89 -15.91 10.83 23.03
N LEU A 90 -14.75 11.24 23.56
CA LEU A 90 -13.82 12.13 22.86
C LEU A 90 -13.03 11.37 21.80
N ASN A 91 -13.75 10.91 20.79
CA ASN A 91 -13.23 10.16 19.66
C ASN A 91 -13.97 10.59 18.39
N VAL A 92 -13.43 10.20 17.24
CA VAL A 92 -14.14 10.35 15.95
C VAL A 92 -14.98 9.14 15.66
N THR A 93 -15.99 9.31 14.80
CA THR A 93 -16.77 8.19 14.29
C THR A 93 -15.87 7.28 13.42
N PRO A 94 -16.23 6.00 13.23
CA PRO A 94 -15.53 5.12 12.30
C PRO A 94 -15.42 5.70 10.88
N GLU A 95 -16.45 6.38 10.41
CA GLU A 95 -16.54 7.00 9.08
C GLU A 95 -15.57 8.20 8.99
N GLU A 96 -15.56 9.07 9.99
CA GLU A 96 -14.60 10.17 10.09
C GLU A 96 -13.17 9.64 10.15
N TRP A 97 -12.92 8.58 10.92
CA TRP A 97 -11.62 7.93 11.00
C TRP A 97 -11.18 7.33 9.66
N ALA A 98 -12.10 6.68 8.94
CA ALA A 98 -11.84 6.16 7.60
C ALA A 98 -11.52 7.31 6.63
N ALA A 99 -12.32 8.36 6.62
CA ALA A 99 -12.11 9.56 5.79
C ALA A 99 -10.78 10.26 6.11
N TRP A 100 -10.33 10.27 7.36
CA TRP A 100 -9.03 10.84 7.75
C TRP A 100 -7.83 10.05 7.19
N ASN A 101 -7.98 8.74 7.02
CA ASN A 101 -6.88 7.87 6.59
C ASN A 101 -6.95 7.53 5.10
N ALA A 102 -8.12 7.66 4.45
CA ALA A 102 -8.32 7.36 3.03
C ALA A 102 -7.33 8.11 2.11
N PRO A 103 -7.08 9.44 2.25
CA PRO A 103 -6.11 10.13 1.40
C PRO A 103 -4.68 9.60 1.54
N SER A 104 -4.28 9.22 2.76
CA SER A 104 -2.96 8.64 3.01
C SER A 104 -2.83 7.23 2.44
N ALA A 105 -3.90 6.44 2.52
CA ALA A 105 -3.97 5.10 1.95
C ALA A 105 -3.94 5.15 0.41
N GLN A 106 -4.72 6.03 -0.20
CA GLN A 106 -4.75 6.26 -1.65
C GLN A 106 -3.39 6.74 -2.16
N LYS A 107 -2.75 7.72 -1.50
CA LYS A 107 -1.39 8.16 -1.86
C LYS A 107 -0.37 7.03 -1.79
N LEU A 108 -0.47 6.14 -0.79
CA LEU A 108 0.40 4.98 -0.71
C LEU A 108 0.14 4.00 -1.87
N GLN A 109 -1.12 3.77 -2.22
CA GLN A 109 -1.47 2.93 -3.37
C GLN A 109 -0.92 3.51 -4.68
N GLU A 110 -1.17 4.79 -4.95
CA GLU A 110 -0.64 5.48 -6.12
C GLU A 110 0.89 5.37 -6.20
N ARG A 111 1.61 5.45 -5.06
CA ARG A 111 3.06 5.24 -5.02
C ARG A 111 3.47 3.81 -5.33
N MET A 112 2.71 2.82 -4.86
CA MET A 112 2.98 1.42 -5.15
C MET A 112 2.71 1.04 -6.61
N GLU A 113 1.79 1.74 -7.26
CA GLU A 113 1.51 1.60 -8.70
C GLU A 113 2.52 2.37 -9.57
N ASN A 114 3.16 3.41 -9.01
CA ASN A 114 4.15 4.26 -9.69
C ASN A 114 5.55 4.13 -9.06
N VAL A 115 6.06 2.90 -9.00
CA VAL A 115 7.38 2.60 -8.44
C VAL A 115 8.48 3.40 -9.17
N GLN A 116 9.32 4.05 -8.40
CA GLN A 116 10.47 4.82 -8.90
C GLN A 116 11.75 3.98 -8.91
N LEU A 117 12.66 4.28 -9.83
CA LEU A 117 13.95 3.60 -9.93
C LEU A 117 15.09 4.50 -9.48
N ALA A 118 15.82 4.08 -8.46
CA ALA A 118 17.08 4.70 -8.07
C ALA A 118 18.21 4.16 -8.94
N LEU A 119 18.91 5.06 -9.60
CA LEU A 119 19.98 4.77 -10.55
C LEU A 119 21.34 4.75 -9.84
N ASP A 120 22.26 3.95 -10.37
CA ASP A 120 23.67 3.91 -9.96
C ASP A 120 23.88 3.81 -8.44
N PRO A 121 23.56 2.65 -7.82
CA PRO A 121 23.72 2.47 -6.37
C PRO A 121 25.17 2.69 -5.88
N GLU A 122 26.16 2.41 -6.71
CA GLU A 122 27.57 2.66 -6.36
C GLU A 122 27.87 4.17 -6.39
N GLY A 123 27.38 4.91 -7.37
CA GLY A 123 27.49 6.38 -7.42
C GLY A 123 26.78 7.08 -6.26
N ILE A 124 25.62 6.57 -5.83
CA ILE A 124 24.92 7.06 -4.62
C ILE A 124 25.81 6.88 -3.40
N VAL A 125 26.36 5.68 -3.19
CA VAL A 125 27.21 5.37 -2.03
C VAL A 125 28.51 6.16 -2.08
N ALA A 126 29.17 6.25 -3.24
CA ALA A 126 30.39 7.03 -3.41
C ALA A 126 30.16 8.52 -3.10
N THR A 127 29.05 9.09 -3.55
CA THR A 127 28.66 10.47 -3.22
C THR A 127 28.46 10.63 -1.72
N ALA A 128 27.74 9.70 -1.07
CA ALA A 128 27.55 9.75 0.38
C ALA A 128 28.87 9.68 1.16
N VAL A 129 29.81 8.83 0.73
CA VAL A 129 31.16 8.72 1.33
C VAL A 129 31.95 10.04 1.19
N GLN A 130 31.85 10.73 0.04
CA GLN A 130 32.45 12.05 -0.12
C GLN A 130 31.85 13.07 0.87
N LEU A 131 30.52 13.06 1.03
CA LEU A 131 29.84 13.96 1.97
C LEU A 131 30.21 13.69 3.43
N LEU A 132 30.47 12.44 3.82
CA LEU A 132 30.97 12.11 5.15
C LEU A 132 32.28 12.82 5.48
N GLN A 133 33.12 13.12 4.49
CA GLN A 133 34.41 13.78 4.64
C GLN A 133 34.31 15.32 4.59
N SER A 134 33.12 15.87 4.39
CA SER A 134 32.92 17.32 4.32
C SER A 134 33.23 18.02 5.65
N SER A 135 33.49 19.32 5.57
CA SER A 135 33.54 20.24 6.71
C SER A 135 32.18 20.85 7.05
N ARG A 136 31.18 20.68 6.17
CA ARG A 136 29.82 21.18 6.35
C ARG A 136 28.94 20.17 7.07
N TRP A 137 28.33 20.59 8.19
CA TRP A 137 27.52 19.69 9.02
C TRP A 137 26.32 19.09 8.25
N ASP A 138 25.70 19.86 7.36
CA ASP A 138 24.53 19.45 6.58
C ASP A 138 24.89 18.35 5.57
N GLU A 139 26.07 18.46 4.94
CA GLU A 139 26.59 17.43 4.03
C GLU A 139 26.91 16.15 4.78
N ILE A 140 27.60 16.24 5.92
CA ILE A 140 27.90 15.06 6.76
C ILE A 140 26.59 14.39 7.21
N ALA A 141 25.60 15.18 7.64
CA ALA A 141 24.30 14.66 8.06
C ALA A 141 23.60 13.90 6.92
N VAL A 142 23.63 14.41 5.69
CA VAL A 142 23.09 13.72 4.51
C VAL A 142 23.87 12.44 4.21
N GLY A 143 25.20 12.49 4.24
CA GLY A 143 26.06 11.31 4.02
C GLY A 143 25.75 10.19 5.02
N LEU A 144 25.66 10.52 6.31
CA LEU A 144 25.31 9.57 7.38
C LEU A 144 23.92 8.99 7.19
N ALA A 145 22.95 9.82 6.78
CA ALA A 145 21.58 9.38 6.56
C ALA A 145 21.52 8.31 5.46
N VAL A 146 22.26 8.50 4.36
CA VAL A 146 22.36 7.53 3.25
C VAL A 146 23.11 6.26 3.67
N THR A 147 24.22 6.37 4.40
CA THR A 147 25.07 5.21 4.73
C THR A 147 24.55 4.36 5.89
N THR A 148 23.66 4.88 6.73
CA THR A 148 23.20 4.21 7.97
C THR A 148 21.70 4.00 8.07
N GLY A 149 20.90 4.64 7.24
CA GLY A 149 19.46 4.45 7.33
C GLY A 149 18.76 5.29 8.40
N ARG A 150 19.47 6.23 9.05
CA ARG A 150 19.01 6.90 10.29
C ARG A 150 18.40 8.27 10.03
N ARG A 151 17.41 8.65 10.85
CA ARG A 151 16.74 9.95 10.79
C ARG A 151 17.66 11.07 11.26
N LEU A 152 17.39 12.29 10.81
CA LEU A 152 18.11 13.49 11.23
C LEU A 152 18.24 13.63 12.76
N SER A 153 17.14 13.46 13.50
CA SER A 153 17.14 13.55 14.96
C SER A 153 17.93 12.41 15.63
N GLU A 154 17.94 11.23 15.02
CA GLU A 154 18.75 10.09 15.48
C GLU A 154 20.23 10.40 15.29
N VAL A 155 20.64 10.86 14.11
CA VAL A 155 22.03 11.21 13.82
C VAL A 155 22.52 12.34 14.72
N LEU A 156 21.77 13.45 14.79
CA LEU A 156 22.19 14.67 15.50
C LEU A 156 22.05 14.61 17.03
N LYS A 157 21.15 13.79 17.56
CA LYS A 157 20.84 13.84 19.00
C LYS A 157 20.78 12.49 19.68
N THR A 158 19.86 11.60 19.30
CA THR A 158 19.52 10.45 20.15
C THR A 158 20.38 9.22 19.89
N GLY A 159 20.89 9.06 18.67
CA GLY A 159 21.52 7.85 18.20
C GLY A 159 22.95 7.67 18.72
N GLU A 160 23.39 6.43 18.82
CA GLU A 160 24.82 6.12 19.04
C GLU A 160 25.22 5.02 18.07
N PHE A 161 26.42 5.15 17.50
CA PHE A 161 27.00 4.16 16.59
C PHE A 161 28.24 3.55 17.23
N ILE A 162 28.18 2.25 17.49
CA ILE A 162 29.28 1.49 18.09
C ILE A 162 29.79 0.51 17.02
N LEU A 163 31.10 0.51 16.79
CA LEU A 163 31.71 -0.38 15.80
C LEU A 163 31.47 -1.84 16.19
N GLU A 164 30.92 -2.65 15.27
CA GLU A 164 30.72 -4.08 15.48
C GLU A 164 31.62 -4.89 14.53
N GLU A 165 31.51 -4.64 13.22
CA GLU A 165 32.35 -5.23 12.18
C GLU A 165 32.74 -4.15 11.14
N PRO A 166 33.66 -4.44 10.18
CA PRO A 166 34.12 -3.41 9.24
C PRO A 166 33.01 -2.71 8.44
N TYR A 167 31.86 -3.35 8.24
CA TYR A 167 30.69 -2.81 7.55
C TYR A 167 29.39 -2.90 8.38
N THR A 168 29.49 -3.07 9.70
CA THR A 168 28.33 -3.07 10.59
C THR A 168 28.58 -2.28 11.87
N VAL A 169 27.51 -1.71 12.41
CA VAL A 169 27.52 -0.99 13.67
C VAL A 169 26.36 -1.45 14.53
N ILE A 170 26.54 -1.43 15.85
CA ILE A 170 25.41 -1.45 16.78
C ILE A 170 24.86 -0.03 16.87
N PHE A 171 23.59 0.11 16.51
CA PHE A 171 22.86 1.36 16.63
C PHE A 171 22.00 1.36 17.89
N ALA A 172 22.21 2.34 18.76
CA ALA A 172 21.35 2.63 19.91
C ALA A 172 20.62 3.96 19.71
N GLY A 173 19.61 4.25 20.54
CA GLY A 173 18.95 5.57 20.52
C GLY A 173 17.81 5.71 19.52
N GLN A 174 17.30 4.60 18.98
CA GLN A 174 16.07 4.63 18.19
C GLN A 174 14.87 4.94 19.08
N LEU A 175 14.14 5.97 18.69
CA LEU A 175 12.93 6.41 19.37
C LEU A 175 11.73 5.55 18.95
N LYS A 176 11.04 4.98 19.93
CA LYS A 176 9.71 4.38 19.77
C LYS A 176 8.74 5.09 20.70
N ARG A 177 7.46 5.13 20.31
CA ARG A 177 6.38 5.94 20.94
C ARG A 177 6.55 6.08 22.46
N LYS A 178 6.57 7.34 22.94
CA LYS A 178 6.63 7.77 24.35
C LYS A 178 7.77 7.12 25.15
N ASP A 179 8.96 7.70 25.02
CA ASP A 179 10.10 7.60 25.94
C ASP A 179 10.73 6.21 26.18
N LYS A 180 10.32 5.18 25.42
CA LYS A 180 11.02 3.89 25.42
C LYS A 180 12.00 3.82 24.26
N LEU A 181 13.28 3.85 24.61
CA LEU A 181 14.36 3.51 23.69
C LEU A 181 14.23 2.03 23.29
N MET A 182 14.40 1.75 22.00
CA MET A 182 14.60 0.38 21.58
C MET A 182 15.98 -0.12 22.01
N ASP A 183 16.05 -1.42 22.29
CA ASP A 183 17.33 -2.08 22.55
C ASP A 183 18.28 -1.84 21.36
N PRO A 184 19.57 -1.62 21.64
CA PRO A 184 20.58 -1.47 20.60
C PRO A 184 20.58 -2.67 19.66
N TYR A 185 20.77 -2.42 18.37
CA TYR A 185 20.72 -3.48 17.37
C TYR A 185 21.68 -3.25 16.21
N GLU A 186 22.17 -4.35 15.65
CA GLU A 186 23.10 -4.34 14.53
C GLU A 186 22.43 -3.86 13.23
N ILE A 187 23.10 -2.94 12.53
CA ILE A 187 22.75 -2.47 11.19
C ILE A 187 23.99 -2.50 10.27
N PRO A 188 23.82 -2.75 8.97
CA PRO A 188 24.91 -2.59 8.01
C PRO A 188 25.17 -1.12 7.71
N THR A 189 26.42 -0.78 7.39
CA THR A 189 26.80 0.51 6.82
C THR A 189 27.13 0.33 5.35
N LEU A 190 26.71 1.26 4.48
CA LEU A 190 26.96 1.16 3.04
C LEU A 190 28.43 1.42 2.64
N CYS A 191 29.24 1.85 3.60
CA CYS A 191 30.69 2.03 3.50
C CYS A 191 31.36 1.51 4.78
N GLU A 192 32.68 1.63 4.90
CA GLU A 192 33.37 1.22 6.12
C GLU A 192 32.79 1.93 7.36
N ALA A 193 32.47 1.13 8.38
CA ALA A 193 31.83 1.58 9.61
C ALA A 193 32.66 2.61 10.37
N ARG A 194 34.00 2.56 10.27
CA ARG A 194 34.88 3.56 10.86
C ARG A 194 34.67 4.96 10.28
N LEU A 195 34.51 5.06 8.95
CA LEU A 195 34.22 6.34 8.29
C LEU A 195 32.89 6.93 8.77
N VAL A 196 31.88 6.08 9.00
CA VAL A 196 30.59 6.49 9.55
C VAL A 196 30.76 7.03 10.97
N ILE A 197 31.47 6.31 11.84
CA ILE A 197 31.65 6.69 13.24
C ILE A 197 32.42 8.01 13.35
N ASP A 198 33.53 8.14 12.60
CA ASP A 198 34.36 9.36 12.61
C ASP A 198 33.56 10.58 12.12
N ALA A 199 32.79 10.41 11.04
CA ALA A 199 31.94 11.47 10.50
C ALA A 199 30.81 11.85 11.48
N TRP A 200 30.20 10.87 12.14
CA TRP A 200 29.16 11.11 13.15
C TRP A 200 29.70 11.88 14.36
N GLN A 201 30.87 11.51 14.87
CA GLN A 201 31.51 12.23 15.98
C GLN A 201 31.82 13.67 15.58
N ARG A 202 32.39 13.89 14.39
CA ARG A 202 32.66 15.23 13.86
C ARG A 202 31.38 16.03 13.70
N LEU A 203 30.31 15.44 13.16
CA LEU A 203 29.02 16.11 13.01
C LEU A 203 28.49 16.65 14.34
N ARG A 204 28.56 15.86 15.41
CA ARG A 204 28.10 16.27 16.74
C ARG A 204 28.94 17.37 17.37
N GLN A 205 30.20 17.52 16.94
CA GLN A 205 31.04 18.65 17.33
C GLN A 205 30.70 19.91 16.54
N LEU A 206 30.35 19.77 15.24
CA LEU A 206 30.02 20.90 14.36
C LEU A 206 28.62 21.47 14.62
N GLN A 207 27.66 20.62 15.02
CA GLN A 207 26.27 21.00 15.23
C GLN A 207 25.75 20.48 16.58
N ASP A 208 25.82 21.33 17.61
CA ASP A 208 25.29 20.99 18.93
C ASP A 208 23.76 21.11 18.96
N CYS A 209 23.10 19.97 19.14
CA CYS A 209 21.65 19.84 19.26
C CYS A 209 21.20 19.42 20.67
N SER A 210 22.10 19.42 21.67
CA SER A 210 21.82 18.97 23.04
C SER A 210 20.61 19.67 23.64
N GLY A 211 20.51 21.00 23.48
CA GLY A 211 19.41 21.84 23.96
C GLY A 211 18.13 21.83 23.11
N MET A 212 18.10 21.16 21.96
CA MET A 212 16.94 21.17 21.06
C MET A 212 16.12 19.89 21.19
N ASP A 213 14.80 19.97 21.31
CA ASP A 213 13.97 18.76 21.19
C ASP A 213 13.96 18.23 19.73
N GLU A 214 13.60 16.96 19.55
CA GLU A 214 13.60 16.30 18.24
C GLU A 214 12.72 16.98 17.20
N LYS A 215 11.61 17.59 17.64
CA LYS A 215 10.68 18.29 16.75
C LYS A 215 11.29 19.59 16.27
N LYS A 216 11.97 20.32 17.16
CA LYS A 216 12.72 21.54 16.84
C LYS A 216 13.88 21.24 15.89
N ILE A 217 14.62 20.15 16.10
CA ILE A 217 15.65 19.70 15.16
C ILE A 217 15.04 19.47 13.77
N SER A 218 13.95 18.72 13.69
CA SER A 218 13.28 18.42 12.41
C SER A 218 12.75 19.69 11.72
N HIS A 219 12.18 20.63 12.49
CA HIS A 219 11.63 21.87 11.97
C HIS A 219 12.71 22.86 11.49
N ASP A 220 13.72 23.12 12.33
CA ASP A 220 14.70 24.18 12.08
C ASP A 220 15.82 23.72 11.12
N LEU A 221 16.24 22.46 11.21
CA LEU A 221 17.39 21.93 10.45
C LEU A 221 16.97 21.07 9.25
N GLY A 222 15.75 20.53 9.26
CA GLY A 222 15.20 19.69 8.20
C GLY A 222 15.21 20.31 6.79
N PRO A 223 14.86 21.60 6.61
CA PRO A 223 14.92 22.25 5.31
C PRO A 223 16.34 22.32 4.73
N ILE A 224 17.35 22.58 5.57
CA ILE A 224 18.76 22.72 5.14
C ILE A 224 19.28 21.39 4.60
N VAL A 225 19.09 20.30 5.36
CA VAL A 225 19.51 18.97 4.92
C VAL A 225 18.71 18.47 3.72
N SER A 226 17.46 18.93 3.57
CA SER A 226 16.64 18.65 2.38
C SER A 226 17.22 19.27 1.12
N GLU A 227 17.55 20.55 1.17
CA GLU A 227 18.17 21.25 0.04
C GLU A 227 19.52 20.63 -0.32
N THR A 228 20.34 20.31 0.68
CA THR A 228 21.63 19.65 0.47
C THR A 228 21.45 18.27 -0.16
N ALA A 229 20.46 17.48 0.29
CA ALA A 229 20.16 16.20 -0.33
C ALA A 229 19.72 16.32 -1.79
N ASP A 230 18.83 17.26 -2.09
CA ASP A 230 18.35 17.51 -3.45
C ASP A 230 19.51 17.89 -4.39
N ARG A 231 20.45 18.70 -3.91
CA ARG A 231 21.65 19.12 -4.65
C ARG A 231 22.50 17.94 -5.13
N TYR A 232 22.70 16.93 -4.30
CA TYR A 232 23.64 15.84 -4.60
C TYR A 232 22.97 14.62 -5.24
N PHE A 233 21.69 14.35 -4.93
CA PHE A 233 21.08 13.05 -5.20
C PHE A 233 19.94 13.05 -6.23
N THR A 234 19.43 14.21 -6.66
CA THR A 234 18.38 14.30 -7.69
C THR A 234 18.78 13.68 -9.02
N LYS A 235 20.07 13.65 -9.35
CA LYS A 235 20.60 12.98 -10.56
C LYS A 235 20.52 11.44 -10.49
N PHE A 236 20.46 10.86 -9.30
CA PHE A 236 20.41 9.42 -9.09
C PHE A 236 19.00 8.93 -8.77
N ILE A 237 18.25 9.74 -8.03
CA ILE A 237 16.96 9.33 -7.46
C ILE A 237 15.89 10.30 -7.96
N PRO A 238 14.98 9.83 -8.81
CA PRO A 238 13.90 10.68 -9.33
C PRO A 238 12.98 11.13 -8.19
N ALA A 239 12.46 12.34 -8.31
CA ALA A 239 11.50 12.86 -7.35
C ALA A 239 10.18 12.07 -7.42
N ARG A 240 9.49 11.94 -6.27
CA ARG A 240 8.13 11.38 -6.24
C ARG A 240 7.14 12.33 -6.91
N ASN A 241 6.09 11.76 -7.50
CA ASN A 241 4.90 12.51 -7.90
C ASN A 241 4.35 13.27 -6.67
N GLY A 242 4.34 14.61 -6.71
CA GLY A 242 3.72 15.45 -5.66
C GLY A 242 4.65 16.33 -4.79
N HIS A 243 5.85 16.69 -5.25
CA HIS A 243 6.73 17.68 -4.59
C HIS A 243 7.10 17.37 -3.12
N GLU A 244 7.42 16.12 -2.78
CA GLU A 244 8.01 15.78 -1.48
C GLU A 244 9.55 15.91 -1.51
N SER A 245 10.15 16.46 -0.45
CA SER A 245 11.61 16.54 -0.27
C SER A 245 12.26 15.16 -0.34
N LEU A 246 13.33 15.03 -1.15
CA LEU A 246 14.07 13.78 -1.38
C LEU A 246 14.68 13.24 -0.08
N TYR A 247 15.08 14.14 0.83
CA TYR A 247 15.72 13.79 2.09
C TYR A 247 14.87 12.87 2.96
N THR A 248 13.56 13.10 3.03
CA THR A 248 12.64 12.28 3.85
C THR A 248 12.67 10.79 3.47
N HIS A 249 13.09 10.48 2.23
CA HIS A 249 13.04 9.13 1.65
C HIS A 249 14.44 8.55 1.38
N LEU A 250 15.44 9.40 1.13
CA LEU A 250 16.84 9.01 0.94
C LEU A 250 17.38 8.14 2.07
N PHE A 251 17.15 8.55 3.32
CA PHE A 251 17.81 7.92 4.45
C PHE A 251 17.12 6.67 4.97
N ARG A 252 15.97 6.23 4.46
CA ARG A 252 15.40 4.93 4.87
C ARG A 252 14.98 4.09 3.70
N THR A 253 14.35 4.69 2.70
CA THR A 253 13.90 3.93 1.54
C THR A 253 15.06 3.47 0.67
N ILE A 254 15.97 4.39 0.32
CA ILE A 254 17.11 4.08 -0.55
C ILE A 254 18.14 3.24 0.20
N TYR A 255 18.46 3.62 1.44
CA TYR A 255 19.37 2.85 2.29
C TYR A 255 18.97 1.37 2.38
N VAL A 256 17.72 1.04 2.75
CA VAL A 256 17.34 -0.37 2.92
C VAL A 256 17.35 -1.15 1.62
N ARG A 257 17.13 -0.47 0.48
CA ARG A 257 17.21 -1.06 -0.86
C ARG A 257 18.64 -1.37 -1.27
N ILE A 258 19.56 -0.44 -1.07
CA ILE A 258 20.98 -0.67 -1.35
C ILE A 258 21.55 -1.70 -0.38
N ALA A 259 21.21 -1.64 0.91
CA ALA A 259 21.65 -2.61 1.90
C ALA A 259 21.16 -4.03 1.56
N TRP A 260 19.93 -4.18 1.06
CA TRP A 260 19.43 -5.46 0.56
C TRP A 260 20.22 -5.96 -0.66
N LEU A 261 20.44 -5.08 -1.65
CA LEU A 261 21.23 -5.42 -2.83
C LEU A 261 22.65 -5.87 -2.45
N TYR A 262 23.30 -5.19 -1.51
CA TYR A 262 24.69 -5.46 -1.13
C TYR A 262 24.83 -6.64 -0.17
N TYR A 263 23.93 -6.79 0.80
CA TYR A 263 24.14 -7.62 1.98
C TYR A 263 22.99 -8.60 2.28
N GLY A 264 21.94 -8.61 1.46
CA GLY A 264 20.78 -9.50 1.63
C GLY A 264 21.14 -10.98 1.48
N PRO A 265 21.05 -11.79 2.55
CA PRO A 265 21.39 -13.20 2.46
C PRO A 265 20.29 -14.02 1.76
N ASP A 266 20.70 -15.10 1.10
CA ASP A 266 19.85 -16.00 0.30
C ASP A 266 18.67 -16.67 1.04
N HIS A 267 18.75 -16.76 2.36
CA HIS A 267 17.80 -17.47 3.22
C HIS A 267 16.90 -16.54 4.03
N VAL A 268 16.91 -15.23 3.76
CA VAL A 268 16.06 -14.24 4.44
C VAL A 268 15.22 -13.50 3.42
N VAL A 269 13.94 -13.29 3.72
CA VAL A 269 13.04 -12.50 2.86
C VAL A 269 13.38 -11.00 2.98
N ASP A 270 13.36 -10.29 1.85
CA ASP A 270 13.69 -8.87 1.74
C ASP A 270 12.97 -8.00 2.78
N LEU A 271 11.66 -8.21 2.94
CA LEU A 271 10.82 -7.45 3.86
C LEU A 271 11.26 -7.60 5.32
N LYS A 272 11.69 -8.80 5.72
CA LYS A 272 12.20 -9.08 7.07
C LYS A 272 13.56 -8.42 7.29
N TYR A 273 14.43 -8.49 6.29
CA TYR A 273 15.73 -7.82 6.33
C TYR A 273 15.57 -6.30 6.46
N MET A 274 14.75 -5.70 5.59
CA MET A 274 14.49 -4.26 5.59
C MET A 274 13.82 -3.78 6.88
N ALA A 275 12.85 -4.54 7.41
CA ALA A 275 12.21 -4.21 8.69
C ALA A 275 13.22 -4.19 9.85
N ARG A 276 14.16 -5.15 9.88
CA ARG A 276 15.23 -5.22 10.89
C ARG A 276 16.12 -3.99 10.84
N ILE A 277 16.72 -3.70 9.69
CA ILE A 277 17.68 -2.60 9.59
C ILE A 277 17.00 -1.23 9.73
N ALA A 278 15.75 -1.07 9.28
CA ALA A 278 14.96 0.14 9.49
C ALA A 278 14.49 0.33 10.95
N GLY A 279 14.60 -0.71 11.79
CA GLY A 279 14.10 -0.69 13.17
C GLY A 279 12.57 -0.68 13.23
N HIS A 280 11.90 -1.31 12.29
CA HIS A 280 10.45 -1.37 12.22
C HIS A 280 9.91 -2.48 13.10
N TYR A 281 9.52 -2.08 14.32
CA TYR A 281 8.95 -2.99 15.30
C TYR A 281 7.72 -2.36 15.95
N TRP A 282 6.83 -3.20 16.47
CA TRP A 282 5.77 -2.85 17.43
C TRP A 282 6.04 -3.60 18.75
N ILE A 283 5.68 -3.00 19.89
CA ILE A 283 5.79 -3.67 21.20
C ILE A 283 4.38 -4.12 21.55
N LEU A 284 4.22 -5.41 21.81
CA LEU A 284 3.00 -5.94 22.41
C LEU A 284 2.94 -5.46 23.86
N GLU A 285 2.09 -4.47 24.14
CA GLU A 285 1.96 -3.88 25.49
C GLU A 285 1.70 -4.95 26.56
N ALA A 286 1.00 -6.03 26.22
CA ALA A 286 0.66 -7.11 27.14
C ALA A 286 1.86 -8.01 27.54
N THR A 287 2.87 -8.15 26.67
CA THR A 287 4.00 -9.07 26.91
C THR A 287 5.35 -8.36 26.96
N GLY A 288 5.40 -7.09 26.56
CA GLY A 288 6.64 -6.35 26.33
C GLY A 288 7.46 -6.84 25.12
N GLN A 289 7.00 -7.86 24.41
CA GLN A 289 7.75 -8.45 23.30
C GLN A 289 7.70 -7.55 22.06
N ALA A 290 8.85 -7.39 21.42
CA ALA A 290 8.99 -6.68 20.16
C ALA A 290 8.76 -7.63 18.98
N GLU A 291 7.82 -7.28 18.11
CA GLU A 291 7.58 -7.96 16.83
C GLU A 291 7.83 -6.99 15.67
N TYR A 292 8.04 -7.49 14.45
CA TYR A 292 8.29 -6.66 13.27
C TYR A 292 7.02 -5.95 12.79
N ASP A 293 7.14 -4.67 12.44
CA ASP A 293 6.09 -3.89 11.80
C ASP A 293 6.28 -3.87 10.28
N TYR A 294 5.79 -4.93 9.63
CA TYR A 294 5.91 -5.07 8.18
C TYR A 294 5.09 -4.03 7.41
N GLN A 295 3.99 -3.54 7.99
CA GLN A 295 3.16 -2.51 7.37
C GLN A 295 3.95 -1.20 7.22
N ALA A 296 4.69 -0.80 8.27
CA ALA A 296 5.58 0.34 8.19
C ALA A 296 6.65 0.15 7.11
N THR A 297 7.18 -1.06 6.93
CA THR A 297 8.22 -1.36 5.93
C THR A 297 7.71 -1.26 4.50
N MET A 298 6.44 -1.57 4.23
CA MET A 298 5.86 -1.44 2.89
C MET A 298 5.92 -0.02 2.33
N HIS A 299 5.99 1.02 3.17
CA HIS A 299 6.17 2.40 2.72
C HIS A 299 7.51 2.66 2.01
N TYR A 300 8.46 1.73 2.08
CA TYR A 300 9.74 1.78 1.37
C TYR A 300 9.74 0.95 0.08
N ASN A 301 8.59 0.41 -0.32
CA ASN A 301 8.42 -0.37 -1.54
C ASN A 301 8.13 0.47 -2.79
N ASP A 302 8.09 1.80 -2.67
CA ASP A 302 7.86 2.70 -3.79
C ASP A 302 9.13 3.12 -4.54
N TYR A 303 10.31 2.65 -4.09
CA TYR A 303 11.54 2.66 -4.89
C TYR A 303 12.09 1.24 -5.11
N ARG A 304 12.79 1.05 -6.23
CA ARG A 304 13.64 -0.10 -6.54
C ARG A 304 15.00 0.38 -7.05
N ILE A 305 16.01 -0.47 -6.98
CA ILE A 305 17.33 -0.18 -7.55
C ILE A 305 17.30 -0.57 -9.04
N ALA A 306 17.83 0.31 -9.89
CA ALA A 306 18.03 0.01 -11.30
C ALA A 306 19.36 -0.73 -11.53
N ASP A 307 19.34 -1.66 -12.48
CA ASP A 307 20.54 -2.23 -13.08
C ASP A 307 21.18 -1.24 -14.07
N VAL A 308 22.30 -1.67 -14.68
CA VAL A 308 23.03 -0.87 -15.68
C VAL A 308 22.21 -0.52 -16.93
N ASN A 309 21.10 -1.22 -17.18
CA ASN A 309 20.21 -1.01 -18.31
C ASN A 309 18.96 -0.19 -17.93
N GLY A 310 18.86 0.31 -16.69
CA GLY A 310 17.70 1.04 -16.21
C GLY A 310 16.48 0.15 -15.90
N LYS A 311 16.67 -1.17 -15.76
CA LYS A 311 15.63 -2.12 -15.34
C LYS A 311 15.77 -2.43 -13.85
N ILE A 312 14.77 -3.08 -13.23
CA ILE A 312 14.87 -3.46 -11.82
C ILE A 312 16.02 -4.47 -11.63
N ASP A 313 16.96 -4.16 -10.73
CA ASP A 313 18.00 -5.09 -10.30
C ASP A 313 17.40 -6.09 -9.31
N GLY A 314 17.30 -7.36 -9.73
CA GLY A 314 16.78 -8.47 -8.93
C GLY A 314 17.84 -9.19 -8.10
N ARG A 315 19.11 -8.77 -8.15
CA ARG A 315 20.19 -9.40 -7.38
C ARG A 315 20.12 -9.03 -5.91
N GLN A 316 20.83 -9.79 -5.08
CA GLN A 316 20.97 -9.55 -3.65
C GLN A 316 22.32 -10.06 -3.16
N GLY A 317 22.77 -9.53 -2.02
CA GLY A 317 24.01 -9.98 -1.38
C GLY A 317 25.27 -9.81 -2.24
N ILE A 318 25.29 -8.89 -3.21
CA ILE A 318 26.37 -8.81 -4.22
C ILE A 318 27.75 -8.47 -3.63
N LYS A 319 27.81 -7.94 -2.40
CA LYS A 319 29.05 -7.64 -1.67
C LYS A 319 29.38 -8.70 -0.61
N LEU A 320 28.50 -9.67 -0.35
CA LEU A 320 28.78 -10.75 0.60
C LEU A 320 29.98 -11.57 0.12
N GLY A 321 30.91 -11.86 1.04
CA GLY A 321 32.15 -12.58 0.74
C GLY A 321 33.33 -11.68 0.34
N GLN A 322 33.12 -10.37 0.18
CA GLN A 322 34.22 -9.41 0.12
C GLN A 322 34.89 -9.26 1.49
N PRO A 323 36.17 -8.87 1.56
CA PRO A 323 36.89 -8.68 2.82
C PRO A 323 36.13 -7.75 3.79
N GLY A 324 35.85 -8.25 5.00
CA GLY A 324 35.16 -7.49 6.04
C GLY A 324 33.63 -7.37 5.87
N VAL A 325 33.05 -7.93 4.81
CA VAL A 325 31.59 -7.92 4.57
C VAL A 325 30.99 -9.28 4.95
N THR A 326 30.19 -9.30 6.00
CA THR A 326 29.54 -10.51 6.51
C THR A 326 28.00 -10.35 6.55
N VAL A 327 27.31 -11.47 6.72
CA VAL A 327 25.87 -11.46 7.00
C VAL A 327 25.65 -10.95 8.43
N LEU A 328 24.62 -10.16 8.70
CA LEU A 328 24.33 -9.69 10.07
C LEU A 328 24.23 -10.88 11.05
N LYS A 329 24.76 -10.73 12.26
CA LYS A 329 24.89 -11.81 13.27
C LYS A 329 23.55 -12.47 13.58
N VAL A 330 22.47 -11.68 13.61
CA VAL A 330 21.10 -12.17 13.82
C VAL A 330 20.65 -13.20 12.79
N TYR A 331 21.21 -13.15 11.58
CA TYR A 331 20.90 -14.11 10.50
C TYR A 331 21.95 -15.22 10.38
N GLN A 332 23.19 -14.99 10.83
CA GLN A 332 24.21 -16.06 10.96
C GLN A 332 23.74 -17.16 11.94
N GLN A 333 23.32 -16.75 13.14
CA GLN A 333 22.86 -17.66 14.20
C GLN A 333 21.65 -18.50 13.79
N GLN A 334 20.77 -17.95 12.94
CA GLN A 334 19.60 -18.66 12.41
C GLN A 334 20.01 -19.76 11.42
N LYS A 335 21.01 -19.50 10.57
CA LYS A 335 21.54 -20.48 9.61
C LYS A 335 22.26 -21.63 10.32
N GLU A 336 23.06 -21.34 11.34
CA GLU A 336 23.79 -22.34 12.13
C GLU A 336 22.86 -23.27 12.92
N ASN A 337 21.83 -22.70 13.57
CA ASN A 337 20.80 -23.49 14.26
C ASN A 337 20.04 -24.41 13.29
N THR A 338 19.79 -23.95 12.06
CA THR A 338 19.17 -24.76 10.99
C THR A 338 20.08 -25.92 10.55
N MET A 339 21.37 -25.68 10.38
CA MET A 339 22.33 -26.72 9.95
C MET A 339 22.62 -27.76 11.06
N ALA A 340 22.67 -27.33 12.33
CA ALA A 340 22.88 -28.23 13.46
C ALA A 340 21.72 -29.21 13.65
N THR A 341 20.48 -28.74 13.48
CA THR A 341 19.27 -29.57 13.60
C THR A 341 19.17 -30.62 12.49
N THR A 342 19.66 -30.28 11.28
CA THR A 342 19.61 -31.18 10.11
C THR A 342 20.68 -32.29 10.15
N LYS A 343 21.84 -32.05 10.81
CA LYS A 343 22.89 -33.07 10.97
C LYS A 343 22.56 -34.13 12.02
N SER A 344 21.66 -33.84 12.96
CA SER A 344 21.26 -34.78 14.03
C SER A 344 20.33 -35.91 13.58
N THR A 345 19.75 -35.85 12.36
CA THR A 345 18.70 -36.79 11.93
C THR A 345 19.20 -37.94 11.03
N LYS A 346 20.51 -38.06 10.77
CA LYS A 346 21.06 -39.05 9.81
C LYS A 346 21.68 -40.32 10.39
N THR A 347 21.50 -40.61 11.68
CA THR A 347 22.09 -41.82 12.28
C THR A 347 21.12 -42.58 13.16
N THR A 348 20.13 -43.27 12.59
CA THR A 348 19.60 -44.49 13.24
C THR A 348 19.06 -45.50 12.24
N LYS A 349 19.50 -46.74 12.43
CA LYS A 349 19.26 -47.96 11.66
C LYS A 349 17.78 -48.35 11.56
N VAL A 350 17.48 -48.99 10.44
CA VAL A 350 16.32 -49.83 10.16
C VAL A 350 16.24 -51.01 11.16
N THR A 351 15.10 -51.14 11.85
CA THR A 351 14.55 -52.44 12.29
C THR A 351 13.03 -52.36 12.40
N LYS A 352 12.36 -53.38 11.84
CA LYS A 352 10.91 -53.61 11.78
C LYS A 352 10.30 -53.87 13.16
N GLY A 353 9.03 -53.48 13.36
CA GLY A 353 8.15 -54.09 14.37
C GLY A 353 7.00 -53.19 14.85
N ALA A 354 5.81 -53.45 14.30
CA ALA A 354 4.44 -53.24 14.80
C ALA A 354 4.08 -52.19 15.90
N GLU A 355 3.02 -51.46 15.56
CA GLU A 355 1.90 -50.97 16.40
C GLU A 355 1.99 -49.62 17.17
N GLU A 356 1.00 -48.79 16.80
CA GLU A 356 0.38 -47.62 17.46
C GLU A 356 1.23 -46.60 18.25
N MET A 357 1.39 -45.42 17.66
CA MET A 357 1.01 -44.14 18.29
C MET A 357 1.01 -43.02 17.24
N THR A 358 -0.16 -42.55 16.82
CA THR A 358 -0.30 -41.34 16.01
C THR A 358 -0.18 -40.11 16.89
N SER A 359 1.05 -39.66 17.12
CA SER A 359 1.32 -38.29 17.49
C SER A 359 2.76 -37.96 17.11
N ASP A 360 2.96 -37.14 16.08
CA ASP A 360 3.85 -36.02 16.32
C ASP A 360 3.69 -34.86 15.35
N ALA A 361 3.59 -33.68 15.95
CA ALA A 361 3.76 -32.41 15.30
C ALA A 361 5.23 -32.26 14.92
N GLY A 362 5.56 -32.55 13.66
CA GLY A 362 6.85 -32.19 13.07
C GLY A 362 7.06 -30.68 13.16
N LYS A 363 7.98 -30.30 14.05
CA LYS A 363 8.49 -28.94 14.24
C LYS A 363 9.23 -28.48 12.99
N THR A 364 8.58 -27.72 12.13
CA THR A 364 9.25 -26.81 11.20
C THR A 364 9.22 -25.41 11.81
N GLU A 365 10.37 -24.95 12.31
CA GLU A 365 10.50 -23.74 13.13
C GLU A 365 10.64 -22.44 12.33
N TYR A 366 10.48 -22.49 11.01
CA TYR A 366 10.80 -21.40 10.09
C TYR A 366 9.59 -20.95 9.28
N SER A 367 8.65 -20.31 9.96
CA SER A 367 7.54 -19.57 9.33
C SER A 367 7.38 -18.28 10.12
N MET A 368 7.31 -17.13 9.43
CA MET A 368 7.06 -15.79 9.99
C MET A 368 5.81 -15.74 10.87
N ILE A 369 4.92 -16.73 10.72
CA ILE A 369 3.79 -16.97 11.63
C ILE A 369 3.85 -18.42 12.10
N LYS A 370 3.55 -18.65 13.39
CA LYS A 370 3.12 -19.96 13.87
C LYS A 370 1.59 -19.93 14.01
N PRO A 371 0.81 -20.38 13.00
CA PRO A 371 -0.64 -20.42 13.11
C PRO A 371 -1.02 -21.22 14.36
N ARG A 372 -1.99 -20.73 15.15
CA ARG A 372 -2.49 -21.50 16.29
C ARG A 372 -3.06 -22.82 15.76
N LYS A 373 -3.12 -23.87 16.59
CA LYS A 373 -3.74 -25.16 16.19
C LYS A 373 -5.11 -24.98 15.53
N THR A 374 -5.89 -24.00 15.99
CA THR A 374 -7.22 -23.66 15.48
C THR A 374 -7.22 -22.95 14.11
N THR A 375 -6.15 -22.25 13.75
CA THR A 375 -6.04 -21.46 12.51
C THR A 375 -5.11 -22.10 11.47
N LYS A 376 -4.32 -23.11 11.86
CA LYS A 376 -3.39 -23.84 10.98
C LYS A 376 -4.11 -24.50 9.80
N GLN A 377 -5.28 -25.09 10.03
CA GLN A 377 -6.07 -25.71 8.95
C GLN A 377 -6.58 -24.69 7.94
N LEU A 378 -6.95 -23.48 8.39
CA LEU A 378 -7.34 -22.39 7.50
C LEU A 378 -6.17 -21.93 6.64
N TYR A 379 -4.97 -21.85 7.24
CA TYR A 379 -3.75 -21.48 6.54
C TYR A 379 -3.38 -22.48 5.44
N ILE A 380 -3.46 -23.78 5.75
CA ILE A 380 -3.17 -24.85 4.77
C ILE A 380 -4.20 -24.81 3.63
N LYS A 381 -5.49 -24.75 3.96
CA LYS A 381 -6.58 -24.71 2.98
C LYS A 381 -6.46 -23.49 2.05
N GLU A 382 -6.07 -22.34 2.60
CA GLU A 382 -5.93 -21.12 1.81
C GLU A 382 -4.65 -21.12 0.97
N GLY A 383 -3.56 -21.72 1.46
CA GLY A 383 -2.36 -21.99 0.67
C GLY A 383 -2.65 -22.89 -0.53
N GLU A 384 -3.37 -23.99 -0.31
CA GLU A 384 -3.83 -24.90 -1.38
C GLU A 384 -4.70 -24.17 -2.40
N ARG A 385 -5.64 -23.33 -1.95
CA ARG A 385 -6.50 -22.53 -2.83
C ARG A 385 -5.72 -21.59 -3.72
N LEU A 386 -4.61 -21.04 -3.22
CA LEU A 386 -3.79 -20.06 -3.92
C LEU A 386 -2.60 -20.67 -4.65
N GLY A 387 -2.39 -21.98 -4.53
CA GLY A 387 -1.19 -22.65 -5.07
C GLY A 387 0.10 -22.22 -4.36
N ILE A 388 0.01 -21.66 -3.15
CA ILE A 388 1.15 -21.16 -2.38
C ILE A 388 1.43 -22.12 -1.24
N THR A 389 2.57 -22.81 -1.30
CA THR A 389 2.99 -23.80 -0.31
C THR A 389 3.84 -23.21 0.81
N ASN A 390 4.46 -22.05 0.57
CA ASN A 390 5.25 -21.34 1.56
C ASN A 390 4.33 -20.45 2.43
N ALA A 391 4.35 -20.69 3.74
CA ALA A 391 3.50 -19.97 4.70
C ALA A 391 3.77 -18.45 4.76
N ASP A 392 4.99 -18.04 4.45
CA ASP A 392 5.44 -16.64 4.46
C ASP A 392 4.99 -15.91 3.19
N GLU A 393 5.07 -16.59 2.05
CA GLU A 393 4.52 -16.10 0.78
C GLU A 393 3.00 -16.02 0.83
N LEU A 394 2.35 -17.00 1.47
CA LEU A 394 0.92 -16.99 1.70
C LEU A 394 0.52 -15.84 2.63
N LEU A 395 1.30 -15.55 3.67
CA LEU A 395 1.05 -14.37 4.51
C LEU A 395 1.10 -13.08 3.70
N LEU A 396 2.13 -12.92 2.89
CA LEU A 396 2.30 -11.74 2.05
C LEU A 396 1.11 -11.57 1.11
N GLU A 397 0.65 -12.66 0.51
CA GLU A 397 -0.51 -12.65 -0.36
C GLU A 397 -1.81 -12.36 0.40
N LEU A 398 -1.98 -12.92 1.60
CA LEU A 398 -3.14 -12.64 2.45
C LEU A 398 -3.15 -11.20 2.98
N LEU A 399 -1.99 -10.61 3.29
CA LEU A 399 -1.89 -9.20 3.70
C LEU A 399 -2.19 -8.25 2.54
N LYS A 400 -1.68 -8.55 1.33
CA LYS A 400 -2.03 -7.83 0.10
C LYS A 400 -3.54 -7.88 -0.16
N ARG A 401 -4.15 -9.07 -0.02
CA ARG A 401 -5.59 -9.27 -0.21
C ARG A 401 -6.45 -8.71 0.90
N SER A 402 -6.02 -8.76 2.17
CA SER A 402 -6.73 -8.15 3.29
C SER A 402 -6.95 -6.67 3.03
N ARG A 403 -5.94 -5.99 2.49
CA ARG A 403 -6.06 -4.58 2.12
C ARG A 403 -7.05 -4.35 1.00
N LEU A 404 -7.02 -5.19 -0.05
CA LEU A 404 -8.04 -5.19 -1.10
C LEU A 404 -9.46 -5.40 -0.51
N TYR A 405 -9.62 -6.32 0.44
CA TYR A 405 -10.89 -6.59 1.12
C TYR A 405 -11.32 -5.48 2.08
N ASP A 406 -10.38 -4.80 2.74
CA ASP A 406 -10.66 -3.66 3.62
C ASP A 406 -11.07 -2.42 2.79
N ASP A 407 -10.43 -2.21 1.64
CA ASP A 407 -10.79 -1.17 0.67
C ASP A 407 -12.16 -1.48 0.02
N MET A 408 -12.44 -2.75 -0.32
CA MET A 408 -13.75 -3.19 -0.81
C MET A 408 -14.84 -3.11 0.28
N ARG A 409 -14.54 -3.43 1.54
CA ARG A 409 -15.47 -3.27 2.67
C ARG A 409 -15.83 -1.82 2.93
N ALA A 410 -14.88 -0.90 2.77
CA ALA A 410 -15.11 0.52 2.94
C ALA A 410 -16.09 1.07 1.88
N GLN A 411 -16.05 0.55 0.64
CA GLN A 411 -17.07 0.84 -0.37
C GLN A 411 -18.40 0.12 -0.12
N GLN A 412 -18.37 -1.17 0.26
CA GLN A 412 -19.57 -1.99 0.48
C GLN A 412 -20.37 -1.60 1.74
N SER A 413 -19.77 -0.92 2.72
CA SER A 413 -20.47 -0.50 3.95
C SER A 413 -21.61 0.50 3.69
N ASN A 414 -21.49 1.35 2.68
CA ASN A 414 -22.56 2.27 2.30
C ASN A 414 -23.69 1.54 1.58
N ASP A 415 -23.35 0.67 0.62
CA ASP A 415 -24.32 -0.13 -0.12
C ASP A 415 -25.13 -1.06 0.80
N ILE A 416 -24.50 -1.67 1.81
CA ILE A 416 -25.16 -2.56 2.77
C ILE A 416 -26.11 -1.76 3.70
N THR A 417 -25.76 -0.52 4.03
CA THR A 417 -26.61 0.35 4.87
C THR A 417 -27.85 0.79 4.09
N GLU A 418 -27.69 1.26 2.85
CA GLU A 418 -28.82 1.58 1.96
C GLU A 418 -29.69 0.35 1.66
N LEU A 419 -29.07 -0.82 1.41
CA LEU A 419 -29.81 -2.07 1.18
C LEU A 419 -30.59 -2.50 2.43
N ARG A 420 -30.04 -2.27 3.63
CA ARG A 420 -30.71 -2.58 4.90
C ARG A 420 -31.90 -1.67 5.16
N GLU A 421 -31.81 -0.39 4.80
CA GLU A 421 -32.93 0.55 4.87
C GLU A 421 -34.04 0.17 3.88
N LEU A 422 -33.68 -0.12 2.62
CA LEU A 422 -34.60 -0.62 1.59
C LEU A 422 -35.28 -1.94 2.00
N LEU A 423 -34.55 -2.87 2.61
CA LEU A 423 -35.11 -4.15 3.08
C LEU A 423 -36.03 -3.97 4.29
N HIS A 424 -35.83 -2.92 5.08
CA HIS A 424 -36.70 -2.60 6.21
C HIS A 424 -38.05 -2.03 5.71
N GLU A 425 -38.05 -1.23 4.64
CA GLU A 425 -39.27 -0.73 3.99
C GLU A 425 -40.14 -1.82 3.37
N ILE A 426 -39.57 -2.95 2.93
CA ILE A 426 -40.30 -4.01 2.22
C ILE A 426 -41.02 -5.00 3.19
N GLU A 427 -40.93 -4.77 4.51
CA GLU A 427 -41.60 -5.53 5.59
C GLU A 427 -41.54 -7.07 5.42
N LYS A 428 -40.40 -7.62 5.00
CA LYS A 428 -40.23 -9.08 4.90
C LYS A 428 -39.67 -9.63 6.20
N GLU A 429 -40.40 -10.59 6.79
CA GLU A 429 -40.02 -11.27 8.05
C GLU A 429 -38.65 -11.96 7.97
N GLN A 430 -38.18 -12.33 6.76
CA GLN A 430 -36.86 -12.92 6.53
C GLN A 430 -36.16 -12.31 5.31
N PRO A 431 -35.56 -11.11 5.45
CA PRO A 431 -35.03 -10.35 4.31
C PRO A 431 -33.85 -11.05 3.63
N ILE A 432 -33.04 -11.80 4.39
CA ILE A 432 -31.90 -12.57 3.85
C ILE A 432 -32.37 -13.75 2.99
N ALA A 433 -33.44 -14.45 3.40
CA ALA A 433 -33.99 -15.56 2.63
C ALA A 433 -34.62 -15.05 1.32
N TYR A 434 -35.36 -13.94 1.41
CA TYR A 434 -35.95 -13.25 0.26
C TYR A 434 -34.90 -12.79 -0.76
N LEU A 435 -33.81 -12.17 -0.31
CA LEU A 435 -32.69 -11.77 -1.17
C LEU A 435 -32.02 -12.97 -1.86
N ARG A 436 -31.78 -14.06 -1.12
CA ARG A 436 -31.22 -15.29 -1.70
C ARG A 436 -32.11 -15.86 -2.80
N GLU A 437 -33.43 -15.80 -2.61
CA GLU A 437 -34.38 -16.23 -3.62
C GLU A 437 -34.36 -15.32 -4.86
N LEU A 438 -34.33 -13.99 -4.68
CA LEU A 438 -34.21 -13.03 -5.78
C LEU A 438 -32.94 -13.23 -6.60
N ILE A 439 -31.79 -13.38 -5.93
CA ILE A 439 -30.49 -13.65 -6.60
C ILE A 439 -30.56 -14.99 -7.34
N THR A 440 -31.21 -16.00 -6.77
CA THR A 440 -31.37 -17.30 -7.41
C THR A 440 -32.27 -17.22 -8.65
N ARG A 441 -33.39 -16.48 -8.57
CA ARG A 441 -34.27 -16.21 -9.71
C ARG A 441 -33.54 -15.42 -10.80
N ASP A 442 -32.74 -14.42 -10.43
CA ASP A 442 -31.96 -13.62 -11.37
C ASP A 442 -30.87 -14.45 -12.07
N LYS A 443 -30.13 -15.29 -11.33
CA LYS A 443 -29.19 -16.26 -11.89
C LYS A 443 -29.87 -17.23 -12.85
N ASN A 444 -31.03 -17.75 -12.49
CA ASN A 444 -31.78 -18.67 -13.34
C ASN A 444 -32.33 -17.97 -14.59
N PHE A 445 -32.74 -16.71 -14.47
CA PHE A 445 -33.17 -15.88 -15.59
C PHE A 445 -32.01 -15.61 -16.57
N HIS A 446 -30.84 -15.22 -16.06
CA HIS A 446 -29.63 -14.99 -16.85
C HIS A 446 -29.11 -16.29 -17.49
N ALA A 447 -29.13 -17.42 -16.76
CA ALA A 447 -28.80 -18.73 -17.32
C ALA A 447 -29.78 -19.16 -18.42
N GLY A 448 -31.07 -18.83 -18.28
CA GLY A 448 -32.09 -19.06 -19.30
C GLY A 448 -31.97 -18.12 -20.51
N LEU A 449 -31.47 -16.90 -20.33
CA LEU A 449 -31.11 -15.98 -21.42
C LEU A 449 -29.87 -16.47 -22.18
N ALA A 450 -28.83 -16.88 -21.46
CA ALA A 450 -27.60 -17.43 -22.05
C ALA A 450 -27.88 -18.69 -22.88
N LYS A 451 -28.77 -19.58 -22.41
CA LYS A 451 -29.21 -20.77 -23.18
C LYS A 451 -30.05 -20.42 -24.42
N ARG A 452 -30.85 -19.35 -24.39
CA ARG A 452 -31.70 -18.92 -25.52
C ARG A 452 -30.92 -18.27 -26.67
N HIS A 453 -29.69 -17.84 -26.42
CA HIS A 453 -28.85 -17.14 -27.41
C HIS A 453 -27.53 -17.86 -27.71
N ALA A 454 -27.39 -19.11 -27.27
CA ALA A 454 -26.27 -19.98 -27.62
C ALA A 454 -26.37 -20.39 -29.10
N GLY A 455 -25.31 -20.15 -29.88
CA GLY A 455 -25.26 -20.50 -31.31
C GLY A 455 -25.77 -19.44 -32.28
N ILE A 456 -26.11 -18.23 -31.80
CA ILE A 456 -26.45 -17.10 -32.68
C ILE A 456 -25.15 -16.51 -33.25
N ASP A 457 -25.02 -16.49 -34.58
CA ASP A 457 -23.95 -15.77 -35.27
C ASP A 457 -24.34 -14.31 -35.48
N TYR A 458 -23.85 -13.44 -34.60
CA TYR A 458 -24.09 -12.01 -34.67
C TYR A 458 -23.40 -11.34 -35.87
N ARG A 459 -22.36 -11.95 -36.46
CA ARG A 459 -21.66 -11.36 -37.62
C ARG A 459 -22.50 -11.39 -38.88
N ALA A 460 -23.36 -12.40 -39.01
CA ALA A 460 -24.31 -12.56 -40.11
C ALA A 460 -25.51 -11.59 -40.03
N MET A 461 -25.70 -10.88 -38.91
CA MET A 461 -26.84 -9.98 -38.71
C MET A 461 -26.58 -8.56 -39.26
N PRO A 462 -27.59 -7.90 -39.86
CA PRO A 462 -27.55 -6.46 -40.13
C PRO A 462 -27.46 -5.62 -38.86
N LEU A 463 -26.92 -4.41 -38.96
CA LEU A 463 -26.72 -3.53 -37.80
C LEU A 463 -28.03 -3.18 -37.08
N ALA A 464 -29.11 -2.93 -37.83
CA ALA A 464 -30.43 -2.64 -37.27
C ALA A 464 -31.00 -3.82 -36.45
N GLU A 465 -30.67 -5.05 -36.83
CA GLU A 465 -31.07 -6.23 -36.07
C GLU A 465 -30.26 -6.34 -34.78
N LEU A 466 -28.94 -6.11 -34.83
CA LEU A 466 -28.07 -6.09 -33.65
C LEU A 466 -28.48 -5.05 -32.59
N GLU A 467 -29.06 -3.92 -33.00
CA GLU A 467 -29.60 -2.92 -32.08
C GLU A 467 -30.82 -3.43 -31.28
N ASN A 468 -31.59 -4.34 -31.87
CA ASN A 468 -32.77 -4.93 -31.25
C ASN A 468 -32.42 -6.08 -30.29
N TYR A 469 -31.24 -6.71 -30.45
CA TYR A 469 -30.75 -7.75 -29.55
C TYR A 469 -30.09 -7.14 -28.30
N LYS A 470 -30.72 -7.37 -27.14
CA LYS A 470 -30.19 -6.94 -25.83
C LYS A 470 -29.24 -7.98 -25.22
N THR A 471 -28.41 -8.61 -26.05
CA THR A 471 -27.42 -9.61 -25.61
C THR A 471 -26.00 -9.01 -25.63
N GLU A 472 -25.10 -9.61 -24.86
CA GLU A 472 -23.70 -9.19 -24.85
C GLU A 472 -23.02 -9.40 -26.20
N GLY A 473 -23.27 -10.54 -26.87
CA GLY A 473 -22.71 -10.84 -28.19
C GLY A 473 -23.11 -9.82 -29.26
N ALA A 474 -24.38 -9.38 -29.28
CA ALA A 474 -24.83 -8.34 -30.20
C ALA A 474 -24.18 -6.97 -29.91
N ALA A 475 -23.93 -6.66 -28.63
CA ALA A 475 -23.22 -5.43 -28.26
C ALA A 475 -21.74 -5.49 -28.68
N GLN A 476 -21.05 -6.61 -28.42
CA GLN A 476 -19.65 -6.80 -28.82
C GLN A 476 -19.46 -6.69 -30.33
N GLU A 477 -20.36 -7.28 -31.12
CA GLU A 477 -20.28 -7.22 -32.58
C GLU A 477 -20.48 -5.79 -33.11
N ARG A 478 -21.39 -5.00 -32.52
CA ARG A 478 -21.53 -3.58 -32.86
C ARG A 478 -20.27 -2.78 -32.55
N PHE A 479 -19.63 -3.05 -31.42
CA PHE A 479 -18.38 -2.37 -31.05
C PHE A 479 -17.24 -2.74 -32.00
N ARG A 480 -17.14 -4.03 -32.38
CA ARG A 480 -16.16 -4.50 -33.38
C ARG A 480 -16.33 -3.79 -34.72
N ARG A 481 -17.57 -3.75 -35.26
CA ARG A 481 -17.84 -3.03 -36.53
C ARG A 481 -17.50 -1.54 -36.45
N ALA A 482 -17.80 -0.90 -35.31
CA ALA A 482 -17.45 0.50 -35.09
C ALA A 482 -15.93 0.70 -35.10
N VAL A 483 -15.17 -0.10 -34.34
CA VAL A 483 -13.70 -0.02 -34.30
C VAL A 483 -13.08 -0.26 -35.66
N GLN A 484 -13.48 -1.34 -36.35
CA GLN A 484 -12.99 -1.66 -37.70
C GLN A 484 -13.25 -0.50 -38.68
N THR A 485 -14.46 0.07 -38.67
CA THR A 485 -14.82 1.22 -39.52
C THR A 485 -13.95 2.43 -39.19
N MET A 486 -13.69 2.71 -37.91
CA MET A 486 -12.83 3.81 -37.47
C MET A 486 -11.36 3.60 -37.88
N MET A 487 -10.85 2.37 -37.81
CA MET A 487 -9.48 2.05 -38.24
C MET A 487 -9.33 2.23 -39.75
N ILE A 488 -10.29 1.73 -40.54
CA ILE A 488 -10.35 1.93 -41.99
C ILE A 488 -10.40 3.41 -42.33
N TYR A 489 -11.27 4.19 -41.67
CA TYR A 489 -11.34 5.64 -41.87
C TYR A 489 -9.99 6.31 -41.58
N ASN A 490 -9.37 6.02 -40.43
CA ASN A 490 -8.08 6.59 -40.05
C ASN A 490 -6.97 6.29 -41.06
N ALA A 491 -6.98 5.09 -41.65
CA ALA A 491 -6.01 4.65 -42.64
C ALA A 491 -6.17 5.34 -44.00
N ASN A 492 -7.40 5.69 -44.38
CA ASN A 492 -7.73 6.29 -45.69
C ASN A 492 -7.79 7.82 -45.67
N VAL A 493 -7.59 8.45 -44.52
CA VAL A 493 -7.59 9.91 -44.40
C VAL A 493 -6.16 10.44 -44.50
N ASP A 494 -5.95 11.24 -45.55
CA ASP A 494 -4.65 11.86 -45.87
C ASP A 494 -4.24 12.91 -44.84
N GLU A 495 -5.20 13.66 -44.29
CA GLU A 495 -4.93 14.75 -43.35
C GLU A 495 -4.87 14.22 -41.91
N PRO A 496 -3.71 14.27 -41.22
CA PRO A 496 -3.57 13.66 -39.90
C PRO A 496 -4.59 14.16 -38.88
N LEU A 497 -4.87 15.47 -38.87
CA LEU A 497 -5.82 16.09 -37.92
C LEU A 497 -7.28 15.71 -38.16
N LYS A 498 -7.62 15.04 -39.27
CA LYS A 498 -8.96 14.49 -39.52
C LYS A 498 -9.15 13.08 -38.94
N ARG A 499 -8.07 12.40 -38.53
CA ARG A 499 -8.13 11.10 -37.85
C ARG A 499 -8.74 11.20 -36.45
N TRP A 500 -9.21 10.08 -35.92
CA TRP A 500 -9.84 9.96 -34.61
C TRP A 500 -9.07 9.00 -33.70
N LEU A 501 -8.83 9.42 -32.46
CA LEU A 501 -8.40 8.52 -31.39
C LEU A 501 -9.57 7.59 -31.04
N ILE A 502 -9.36 6.29 -31.22
CA ILE A 502 -10.34 5.25 -30.95
C ILE A 502 -10.33 4.96 -29.44
N ASN A 503 -11.35 5.43 -28.72
CA ASN A 503 -11.52 5.18 -27.29
C ASN A 503 -12.99 4.90 -26.94
N ALA A 504 -13.26 4.59 -25.66
CA ALA A 504 -14.60 4.22 -25.22
C ALA A 504 -15.65 5.31 -25.47
N ASN A 505 -15.27 6.60 -25.41
CA ASN A 505 -16.18 7.70 -25.72
C ASN A 505 -16.49 7.74 -27.20
N THR A 506 -15.50 7.70 -28.09
CA THR A 506 -15.75 7.78 -29.53
C THR A 506 -16.52 6.58 -30.08
N ILE A 507 -16.28 5.37 -29.56
CA ILE A 507 -17.03 4.17 -29.95
C ILE A 507 -18.49 4.32 -29.51
N ARG A 508 -18.72 4.72 -28.26
CA ARG A 508 -20.08 4.96 -27.74
C ARG A 508 -20.78 6.07 -28.51
N ASP A 509 -20.07 7.15 -28.83
CA ASP A 509 -20.61 8.28 -29.57
C ASP A 509 -20.92 7.89 -31.02
N LEU A 510 -20.24 6.90 -31.59
CA LEU A 510 -20.50 6.38 -32.95
C LEU A 510 -21.67 5.39 -32.99
N ILE A 511 -21.66 4.34 -32.16
CA ILE A 511 -22.60 3.19 -32.27
C ILE A 511 -23.52 3.01 -31.04
N GLY A 512 -23.39 3.86 -30.03
CA GLY A 512 -24.13 3.75 -28.77
C GLY A 512 -23.60 2.64 -27.87
N GLY A 513 -24.40 2.26 -26.87
CA GLY A 513 -24.09 1.20 -25.91
C GLY A 513 -23.80 1.71 -24.49
N ARG A 514 -23.87 0.78 -23.52
CA ARG A 514 -23.59 1.09 -22.12
C ARG A 514 -22.10 1.34 -21.95
N TYR A 515 -21.72 2.48 -21.38
CA TYR A 515 -20.32 2.88 -21.22
C TYR A 515 -19.43 1.81 -20.56
N PRO A 516 -19.86 1.10 -19.49
CA PRO A 516 -19.07 0.01 -18.91
C PRO A 516 -18.76 -1.13 -19.89
N ALA A 517 -19.71 -1.50 -20.75
CA ALA A 517 -19.53 -2.56 -21.74
C ALA A 517 -18.57 -2.13 -22.86
N VAL A 518 -18.67 -0.88 -23.33
CA VAL A 518 -17.74 -0.31 -24.32
C VAL A 518 -16.33 -0.20 -23.73
N LYS A 519 -16.21 0.21 -22.46
CA LYS A 519 -14.92 0.29 -21.76
C LYS A 519 -14.28 -1.09 -21.62
N ALA A 520 -15.05 -2.11 -21.24
CA ALA A 520 -14.56 -3.49 -21.18
C ALA A 520 -14.08 -4.00 -22.55
N TYR A 521 -14.81 -3.67 -23.63
CA TYR A 521 -14.40 -4.00 -24.99
C TYR A 521 -13.07 -3.34 -25.39
N VAL A 522 -12.89 -2.05 -25.12
CA VAL A 522 -11.65 -1.30 -25.39
C VAL A 522 -10.46 -1.90 -24.62
N GLU A 523 -10.65 -2.26 -23.36
CA GLU A 523 -9.59 -2.88 -22.55
C GLU A 523 -9.17 -4.24 -23.12
N ALA A 524 -10.13 -5.06 -23.55
CA ALA A 524 -9.85 -6.37 -24.14
C ALA A 524 -9.12 -6.30 -25.49
N HIS A 525 -9.19 -5.16 -26.20
CA HIS A 525 -8.57 -4.94 -27.52
C HIS A 525 -7.48 -3.85 -27.45
N LYS A 526 -6.95 -3.57 -26.25
CA LYS A 526 -6.04 -2.44 -26.02
C LYS A 526 -4.77 -2.51 -26.88
N GLU A 527 -4.18 -3.69 -27.03
CA GLU A 527 -2.96 -3.89 -27.82
C GLU A 527 -3.15 -3.53 -29.29
N GLU A 528 -4.28 -3.94 -29.90
CA GLU A 528 -4.63 -3.61 -31.28
C GLU A 528 -4.85 -2.10 -31.48
N LEU A 529 -5.57 -1.48 -30.55
CA LEU A 529 -5.88 -0.05 -30.60
C LEU A 529 -4.62 0.81 -30.41
N ASP A 530 -3.75 0.44 -29.45
CA ASP A 530 -2.50 1.15 -29.18
C ASP A 530 -1.54 1.02 -30.38
N ALA A 531 -1.48 -0.14 -31.04
CA ALA A 531 -0.70 -0.35 -32.26
C ALA A 531 -1.18 0.57 -33.40
N HIS A 532 -2.50 0.65 -33.62
CA HIS A 532 -3.10 1.55 -34.62
C HIS A 532 -2.84 3.03 -34.31
N HIS A 533 -2.99 3.44 -33.04
CA HIS A 533 -2.70 4.83 -32.65
C HIS A 533 -1.22 5.18 -32.84
N THR A 534 -0.33 4.24 -32.53
CA THR A 534 1.12 4.41 -32.73
C THR A 534 1.46 4.52 -34.21
N GLN A 535 0.92 3.64 -35.06
CA GLN A 535 1.15 3.64 -36.51
C GLN A 535 0.82 4.99 -37.16
N PHE A 536 -0.26 5.64 -36.73
CA PHE A 536 -0.74 6.90 -37.31
C PHE A 536 -0.41 8.14 -36.45
N ALA A 537 0.40 7.99 -35.40
CA ALA A 537 0.76 9.03 -34.43
C ALA A 537 -0.46 9.79 -33.85
N ILE A 538 -1.54 9.06 -33.58
CA ILE A 538 -2.80 9.63 -33.09
C ILE A 538 -2.68 9.95 -31.61
N THR A 539 -3.00 11.18 -31.22
CA THR A 539 -2.97 11.64 -29.82
C THR A 539 -4.36 12.09 -29.37
N PRO A 540 -4.62 12.25 -28.05
CA PRO A 540 -5.92 12.71 -27.56
C PRO A 540 -6.41 14.05 -28.11
N VAL A 541 -5.50 14.90 -28.59
CA VAL A 541 -5.85 16.19 -29.22
C VAL A 541 -6.68 16.00 -30.50
N TYR A 542 -6.53 14.86 -31.18
CA TYR A 542 -7.20 14.59 -32.45
C TYR A 542 -8.73 14.49 -32.31
N ASN A 543 -9.24 14.20 -31.11
CA ASN A 543 -10.69 14.18 -30.84
C ASN A 543 -11.27 15.57 -30.51
N ARG A 544 -10.45 16.63 -30.45
CA ARG A 544 -10.92 18.01 -30.24
C ARG A 544 -11.36 18.60 -31.58
N LYS A 545 -12.55 18.23 -32.02
CA LYS A 545 -13.14 18.69 -33.29
C LYS A 545 -14.45 19.46 -33.02
N PRO A 546 -14.81 20.43 -33.88
CA PRO A 546 -16.08 21.15 -33.75
C PRO A 546 -17.31 20.34 -34.19
N TYR A 547 -17.11 19.12 -34.71
CA TYR A 547 -18.14 18.20 -35.18
C TYR A 547 -17.99 16.83 -34.51
N GLY A 548 -19.09 16.08 -34.41
CA GLY A 548 -19.14 14.74 -33.84
C GLY A 548 -18.66 13.65 -34.80
N ILE A 549 -18.28 12.48 -34.24
CA ILE A 549 -17.79 11.35 -35.05
C ILE A 549 -18.83 10.80 -36.04
N LYS A 550 -20.12 10.86 -35.68
CA LYS A 550 -21.24 10.40 -36.55
C LYS A 550 -21.41 11.25 -37.82
N GLU A 551 -20.88 12.48 -37.83
CA GLU A 551 -20.96 13.36 -39.01
C GLU A 551 -19.98 12.95 -40.11
N VAL A 552 -18.97 12.14 -39.76
CA VAL A 552 -17.85 11.80 -40.67
C VAL A 552 -17.63 10.30 -40.83
N ILE A 553 -18.09 9.47 -39.89
CA ILE A 553 -17.98 8.01 -39.96
C ILE A 553 -19.37 7.40 -39.79
N THR A 554 -19.74 6.52 -40.72
CA THR A 554 -20.96 5.70 -40.66
C THR A 554 -20.58 4.23 -40.69
N VAL A 555 -21.07 3.46 -39.72
CA VAL A 555 -20.88 2.00 -39.68
C VAL A 555 -21.83 1.35 -40.69
N SER A 556 -21.33 0.41 -41.49
CA SER A 556 -22.14 -0.27 -42.51
C SER A 556 -23.39 -0.92 -41.89
N PRO A 557 -24.58 -0.73 -42.48
CA PRO A 557 -25.80 -1.36 -42.00
C PRO A 557 -25.88 -2.85 -42.35
N LEU A 558 -25.05 -3.32 -43.30
CA LEU A 558 -25.03 -4.71 -43.77
C LEU A 558 -24.26 -5.63 -42.80
N PRO A 559 -24.46 -6.97 -42.88
CA PRO A 559 -23.63 -7.95 -42.21
C PRO A 559 -22.14 -7.80 -42.54
N ASP A 560 -21.27 -8.38 -41.71
CA ASP A 560 -19.82 -8.32 -41.96
C ASP A 560 -19.48 -8.97 -43.32
N PRO A 561 -18.83 -8.26 -44.27
CA PRO A 561 -18.52 -8.78 -45.60
C PRO A 561 -17.65 -10.05 -45.61
N ASP A 562 -16.94 -10.35 -44.52
CA ASP A 562 -16.18 -11.60 -44.38
C ASP A 562 -17.04 -12.84 -44.03
N VAL A 563 -18.35 -12.66 -43.84
CA VAL A 563 -19.31 -13.77 -43.71
C VAL A 563 -19.89 -14.07 -45.09
N GLN A 564 -19.33 -15.07 -45.79
CA GLN A 564 -19.93 -15.60 -47.01
C GLN A 564 -21.38 -16.01 -46.71
N THR A 565 -22.34 -15.32 -47.31
CA THR A 565 -23.73 -15.76 -47.34
C THR A 565 -23.79 -17.17 -47.90
N PRO A 566 -24.50 -18.12 -47.28
CA PRO A 566 -24.81 -19.38 -47.93
C PRO A 566 -25.46 -19.07 -49.28
N VAL A 567 -24.81 -19.49 -50.36
CA VAL A 567 -25.33 -19.38 -51.72
C VAL A 567 -26.64 -20.14 -51.75
N GLU A 568 -27.76 -19.45 -51.98
CA GLU A 568 -29.03 -20.11 -52.30
C GLU A 568 -28.82 -20.98 -53.55
N PRO A 569 -29.21 -22.26 -53.53
CA PRO A 569 -29.11 -23.09 -54.72
C PRO A 569 -30.04 -22.54 -55.79
N SER A 570 -29.46 -22.24 -56.96
CA SER A 570 -30.18 -21.74 -58.12
C SER A 570 -31.30 -22.70 -58.55
N GLU A 571 -32.52 -22.19 -58.59
CA GLU A 571 -33.61 -22.79 -59.37
C GLU A 571 -33.31 -22.61 -60.87
N THR A 572 -32.80 -23.67 -61.52
CA THR A 572 -32.78 -24.00 -62.97
C THR A 572 -31.66 -25.03 -63.14
N GLU A 573 -31.84 -26.28 -63.56
CA GLU A 573 -32.52 -26.80 -64.74
C GLU A 573 -32.78 -28.32 -64.59
N ALA A 574 -33.91 -28.77 -65.15
CA ALA A 574 -34.24 -30.10 -65.71
C ALA A 574 -34.23 -31.36 -64.80
#